data_AF-A0A6B3B3D1-F1
#
_entry.id   AF-A0A6B3B3D1-F1
#
_cell.length_a   1.000
_cell.length_b   1.000
_cell.length_c   1.000
_cell.angle_alpha   90.00
_cell.angle_beta   90.00
_cell.angle_gamma   90.00
#
_symmetry.space_group_name_H-M   'P 1'
#
loop_
_entity.id
_entity.type
_entity.pdbx_description
1 polymer ?
#
loop_
_entity_poly.entity_id
_entity_poly.type
_entity_poly.pdbx_seq_one_letter_code
_entity_poly.pdbx_strand_id
1 'polypeptide(L)'
;MTALPRGESPGADTAADPAAADATDPGGTPAAEDAPAGTGDEVGAEGAPAVSEAEAEIAAQRELRERIEKRKAEKDGPIEAGGKLSGTAADLLAAVRAVESGQ
;
A
#
# COMPACT_ATOMS: atom_id res chain seq x y z
N MET A 1 -15.92 48.30 -13.87
CA MET A 1 -16.32 47.12 -13.09
C MET A 1 -15.12 46.20 -13.00
N THR A 2 -14.29 46.42 -11.98
CA THR A 2 -13.10 45.63 -11.70
C THR A 2 -13.54 44.39 -10.92
N ALA A 3 -13.39 43.21 -11.48
CA ALA A 3 -13.68 41.95 -10.79
C ALA A 3 -12.59 41.69 -9.75
N LEU A 4 -13.01 41.53 -8.49
CA LEU A 4 -12.19 41.11 -7.35
C LEU A 4 -11.80 39.62 -7.47
N PRO A 5 -10.67 39.20 -6.87
CA PRO A 5 -10.18 37.82 -6.93
C PRO A 5 -11.07 36.86 -6.12
N ARG A 6 -11.46 35.74 -6.75
CA ARG A 6 -11.96 34.53 -6.06
C ARG A 6 -10.70 33.73 -5.70
N GLY A 7 -10.23 33.74 -4.45
CA GLY A 7 -10.94 33.18 -3.31
C GLY A 7 -10.46 31.74 -3.14
N GLU A 8 -9.28 31.59 -2.54
CA GLU A 8 -8.74 30.34 -2.02
C GLU A 8 -9.82 29.57 -1.23
N SER A 9 -9.86 28.25 -1.38
CA SER A 9 -10.57 27.37 -0.45
C SER A 9 -9.63 26.21 -0.12
N PRO A 10 -9.14 26.13 1.14
CA PRO A 10 -8.40 24.97 1.61
C PRO A 10 -9.44 23.92 2.06
N GLY A 11 -9.61 22.87 1.27
CA GLY A 11 -10.25 21.63 1.71
C GLY A 11 -9.14 20.60 1.88
N ALA A 12 -8.63 20.41 3.09
CA ALA A 12 -9.17 19.53 4.12
C ALA A 12 -9.01 18.05 3.75
N ASP A 13 -7.98 17.47 4.36
CA ASP A 13 -8.02 16.18 5.06
C ASP A 13 -8.54 14.95 4.32
N THR A 14 -7.59 14.11 3.89
CA THR A 14 -7.74 12.67 4.04
C THR A 14 -6.37 12.08 4.33
N ALA A 15 -5.94 12.21 5.59
CA ALA A 15 -4.95 11.31 6.16
C ALA A 15 -5.59 9.92 6.30
N ALA A 16 -5.35 9.06 5.32
CA ALA A 16 -5.54 7.62 5.49
C ALA A 16 -4.16 7.02 5.77
N ASP A 17 -3.84 6.94 7.05
CA ASP A 17 -2.75 6.11 7.58
C ASP A 17 -3.32 4.71 7.86
N PRO A 18 -2.99 3.68 7.06
CA PRO A 18 -3.00 2.33 7.57
C PRO A 18 -1.63 2.08 8.20
N ALA A 19 -1.59 2.20 9.53
CA ALA A 19 -0.56 1.65 10.37
C ALA A 19 -0.13 0.27 9.83
N ALA A 20 1.08 0.20 9.30
CA ALA A 20 1.71 -1.05 8.93
C ALA A 20 1.92 -1.86 10.20
N ALA A 21 1.04 -2.83 10.41
CA ALA A 21 1.18 -3.81 11.48
C ALA A 21 2.50 -4.55 11.28
N ASP A 22 3.38 -4.39 12.26
CA ASP A 22 4.60 -5.16 12.46
C ASP A 22 4.25 -6.65 12.49
N ALA A 23 4.56 -7.36 11.41
CA ALA A 23 4.45 -8.81 11.36
C ALA A 23 5.75 -9.40 11.90
N THR A 24 5.84 -9.48 13.22
CA THR A 24 6.83 -10.33 13.88
C THR A 24 6.42 -11.80 13.63
N ASP A 25 7.20 -12.53 12.83
CA ASP A 25 7.15 -13.98 12.70
C ASP A 25 8.06 -14.61 13.77
N PRO A 26 7.51 -15.34 14.76
CA PRO A 26 8.22 -16.41 15.41
C PRO A 26 7.58 -17.75 15.04
N GLY A 27 8.33 -18.55 14.29
CA GLY A 27 7.96 -19.90 13.93
C GLY A 27 7.47 -20.74 15.11
N GLY A 28 6.36 -21.43 14.88
CA GLY A 28 5.78 -22.39 15.80
C GLY A 28 4.85 -23.33 15.03
N THR A 29 5.41 -24.41 14.50
CA THR A 29 4.69 -25.52 13.87
C THR A 29 3.67 -26.12 14.86
N PRO A 30 2.37 -26.21 14.53
CA PRO A 30 1.48 -27.18 15.15
C PRO A 30 1.43 -28.45 14.31
N ALA A 31 1.55 -29.57 15.02
CA ALA A 31 1.53 -30.92 14.50
C ALA A 31 0.25 -31.23 13.70
N ALA A 32 0.42 -32.04 12.66
CA ALA A 32 -0.69 -32.68 11.96
C ALA A 32 -1.37 -33.69 12.89
N GLU A 33 -2.68 -33.55 13.08
CA GLU A 33 -3.57 -34.64 13.48
C GLU A 33 -4.69 -34.77 12.46
N ASP A 34 -4.85 -35.99 12.00
CA ASP A 34 -5.69 -36.47 10.90
C ASP A 34 -7.06 -36.91 11.43
N ALA A 35 -8.16 -36.43 10.82
CA ALA A 35 -9.37 -37.21 10.52
C ALA A 35 -10.45 -36.35 9.82
N PRO A 36 -11.07 -36.86 8.72
CA PRO A 36 -12.11 -36.17 7.95
C PRO A 36 -13.52 -36.60 8.35
N ALA A 37 -14.48 -35.67 8.41
CA ALA A 37 -15.91 -35.97 8.25
C ALA A 37 -16.72 -34.68 8.05
N GLY A 38 -17.44 -34.58 6.93
CA GLY A 38 -18.49 -33.57 6.75
C GLY A 38 -18.64 -33.05 5.32
N THR A 39 -18.97 -33.93 4.38
CA THR A 39 -19.46 -33.54 3.06
C THR A 39 -20.83 -32.85 3.22
N GLY A 40 -20.81 -31.52 3.21
CA GLY A 40 -21.98 -30.68 2.97
C GLY A 40 -21.97 -30.23 1.51
N ASP A 41 -22.49 -31.08 0.64
CA ASP A 41 -22.79 -30.77 -0.75
C ASP A 41 -23.97 -29.78 -0.78
N GLU A 42 -23.68 -28.49 -0.80
CA GLU A 42 -24.61 -27.46 -1.30
C GLU A 42 -24.12 -27.02 -2.68
N VAL A 43 -24.34 -27.90 -3.67
CA VAL A 43 -24.19 -27.55 -5.09
C VAL A 43 -25.38 -26.68 -5.48
N GLY A 44 -25.27 -25.40 -5.14
CA GLY A 44 -26.03 -24.32 -5.77
C GLY A 44 -25.51 -24.10 -7.19
N ALA A 45 -26.41 -24.14 -8.16
CA ALA A 45 -26.10 -24.03 -9.58
C ALA A 45 -25.51 -22.64 -9.95
N GLU A 46 -24.17 -22.53 -10.02
CA GLU A 46 -23.46 -21.28 -10.40
C GLU A 46 -22.25 -21.57 -11.31
N GLY A 47 -22.51 -22.16 -12.49
CA GLY A 47 -21.46 -22.66 -13.39
C GLY A 47 -20.93 -21.70 -14.47
N ALA A 48 -21.32 -20.42 -14.50
CA ALA A 48 -20.98 -19.52 -15.62
C ALA A 48 -20.43 -18.12 -15.27
N PRO A 49 -20.84 -17.42 -14.19
CA PRO A 49 -20.33 -16.06 -13.91
C PRO A 49 -18.97 -16.06 -13.16
N ALA A 50 -18.70 -17.07 -12.33
CA ALA A 50 -17.50 -17.11 -11.48
C ALA A 50 -16.17 -17.18 -12.27
N VAL A 51 -16.17 -17.78 -13.46
CA VAL A 51 -14.98 -17.85 -14.32
C VAL A 51 -14.64 -16.46 -14.89
N SER A 52 -15.65 -15.68 -15.28
CA SER A 52 -15.46 -14.34 -15.84
C SER A 52 -14.99 -13.31 -14.80
N GLU A 53 -15.42 -13.43 -13.55
CA GLU A 53 -14.92 -12.59 -12.45
C GLU A 53 -13.47 -12.93 -12.09
N ALA A 54 -13.12 -14.22 -12.06
CA ALA A 54 -11.75 -14.68 -11.84
C ALA A 54 -10.79 -14.22 -12.94
N GLU A 55 -11.23 -14.22 -14.20
CA GLU A 55 -10.44 -13.70 -15.33
C GLU A 55 -10.19 -12.18 -15.23
N ALA A 56 -11.22 -11.42 -14.82
CA ALA A 56 -11.10 -9.99 -14.58
C ALA A 56 -10.11 -9.68 -13.44
N GLU A 57 -10.12 -10.47 -12.37
CA GLU A 57 -9.16 -10.33 -11.29
C GLU A 57 -7.72 -10.66 -11.73
N ILE A 58 -7.53 -11.73 -12.50
CA ILE A 58 -6.21 -12.08 -13.04
C ILE A 58 -5.68 -10.97 -13.95
N ALA A 59 -6.53 -10.35 -14.77
CA ALA A 59 -6.16 -9.21 -15.59
C ALA A 59 -5.73 -8.00 -14.74
N ALA A 60 -6.51 -7.64 -13.71
CA ALA A 60 -6.17 -6.55 -12.79
C ALA A 60 -4.85 -6.78 -12.05
N GLN A 61 -4.57 -8.04 -11.64
CA GLN A 61 -3.31 -8.40 -11.00
C GLN A 61 -2.11 -8.23 -11.95
N ARG A 62 -2.26 -8.61 -13.23
CA ARG A 62 -1.20 -8.42 -14.25
C ARG A 62 -0.91 -6.95 -14.46
N GLU A 63 -1.94 -6.13 -14.67
CA GLU A 63 -1.78 -4.67 -14.81
C GLU A 63 -1.13 -4.02 -13.58
N LEU A 64 -1.44 -4.50 -12.37
CA LEU A 64 -0.80 -4.01 -11.15
C LEU A 64 0.68 -4.40 -11.10
N ARG A 65 1.03 -5.65 -11.44
CA ARG A 65 2.42 -6.10 -11.51
C ARG A 65 3.21 -5.27 -12.52
N GLU A 66 2.68 -5.07 -13.71
CA GLU A 66 3.32 -4.24 -14.75
C GLU A 66 3.58 -2.80 -14.25
N ARG A 67 2.61 -2.19 -13.55
CA ARG A 67 2.78 -0.86 -12.95
C ARG A 67 3.82 -0.83 -11.82
N ILE A 68 3.93 -1.92 -11.05
CA ILE A 68 4.94 -2.05 -10.01
C ILE A 68 6.32 -2.20 -10.63
N GLU A 69 6.47 -3.08 -11.62
CA GLU A 69 7.74 -3.32 -12.33
C GLU A 69 8.25 -2.06 -12.99
N LYS A 70 7.37 -1.30 -13.66
CA LYS A 70 7.75 0.00 -14.23
C LYS A 70 8.27 0.98 -13.17
N ARG A 71 7.53 1.15 -12.05
CA ARG A 71 7.96 2.07 -10.97
C ARG A 71 9.20 1.58 -10.23
N LYS A 72 9.41 0.27 -10.13
CA LYS A 72 10.63 -0.32 -9.58
C LYS A 72 11.80 -0.03 -10.50
N ALA A 73 11.67 -0.29 -11.80
CA ALA A 73 12.71 0.03 -12.78
C ALA A 73 13.08 1.52 -12.79
N GLU A 74 12.11 2.43 -12.61
CA GLU A 74 12.37 3.88 -12.48
C GLU A 74 13.12 4.27 -11.19
N LYS A 75 13.03 3.45 -10.15
CA LYS A 75 13.62 3.70 -8.82
C LYS A 75 14.68 2.66 -8.44
N ASP A 76 15.09 1.84 -9.41
CA ASP A 76 15.94 0.69 -9.15
C ASP A 76 17.37 1.18 -8.98
N GLY A 77 17.95 0.80 -7.84
CA GLY A 77 19.30 1.18 -7.46
C GLY A 77 19.44 1.38 -5.96
N PRO A 78 20.58 1.00 -5.37
CA PRO A 78 20.93 1.45 -4.04
C PRO A 78 20.93 2.98 -3.96
N ILE A 79 20.58 3.52 -2.79
CA ILE A 79 20.75 4.95 -2.55
C ILE A 79 22.23 5.26 -2.42
N GLU A 80 22.73 6.20 -3.23
CA GLU A 80 24.11 6.66 -3.18
C GLU A 80 24.45 7.25 -1.80
N ALA A 81 25.53 6.75 -1.20
CA ALA A 81 26.00 7.25 0.09
C ALA A 81 26.48 8.71 -0.04
N GLY A 82 26.09 9.56 0.90
CA GLY A 82 26.47 10.98 0.90
C GLY A 82 25.65 11.87 -0.05
N GLY A 83 24.61 11.33 -0.70
CA GLY A 83 23.60 12.14 -1.39
C GLY A 83 22.98 13.17 -0.43
N LYS A 84 22.91 14.43 -0.84
CA LYS A 84 22.36 15.51 -0.02
C LYS A 84 20.84 15.49 -0.07
N LEU A 85 20.20 15.51 1.10
CA LEU A 85 18.76 15.76 1.21
C LEU A 85 18.49 17.23 0.92
N SER A 86 17.43 17.52 0.18
CA SER A 86 17.05 18.86 -0.24
C SER A 86 15.54 19.07 -0.18
N GLY A 87 15.12 20.34 -0.19
CA GLY A 87 13.71 20.73 -0.08
C GLY A 87 13.06 20.14 1.17
N THR A 88 11.83 19.64 1.01
CA THR A 88 11.02 19.11 2.10
C THR A 88 11.73 18.05 2.93
N ALA A 89 12.55 17.19 2.32
CA ALA A 89 13.26 16.15 3.07
C ALA A 89 14.31 16.74 4.04
N ALA A 90 14.96 17.83 3.65
CA ALA A 90 15.89 18.55 4.52
C ALA A 90 15.15 19.28 5.65
N ASP A 91 14.01 19.90 5.33
CA ASP A 91 13.18 20.62 6.30
C ASP A 91 12.62 19.67 7.38
N LEU A 92 12.16 18.48 6.96
CA LEU A 92 11.68 17.45 7.88
C LEU A 92 12.79 16.98 8.83
N LEU A 93 14.01 16.74 8.34
CA LEU A 93 15.12 16.41 9.22
C LEU A 93 15.52 17.54 10.17
N ALA A 94 15.44 18.79 9.72
CA ALA A 94 15.69 19.94 10.58
C ALA A 94 14.66 20.04 11.70
N ALA A 95 13.39 19.81 11.39
CA ALA A 95 12.31 19.76 12.37
C ALA A 95 12.54 18.63 13.40
N VAL A 96 12.92 17.43 12.96
CA VAL A 96 13.24 16.32 13.87
C VAL A 96 14.39 16.68 14.82
N ARG A 97 15.49 17.27 14.31
CA ARG A 97 16.60 17.73 15.17
C ARG A 97 16.21 18.86 16.13
N ALA A 98 15.32 19.76 15.72
CA ALA A 98 14.80 20.81 16.59
C ALA A 98 14.06 20.21 17.80
N VAL A 99 13.21 19.21 17.56
CA VAL A 99 12.51 18.45 18.61
C VAL A 99 13.52 17.76 19.54
N GLU A 100 14.53 17.10 18.99
CA GLU A 100 15.57 16.43 19.79
C GLU A 100 16.43 17.42 20.61
N SER A 101 16.57 18.66 20.14
CA SER A 101 17.30 19.71 20.86
C SER A 101 16.44 20.52 21.84
N GLY A 102 15.14 20.20 21.97
CA GLY A 102 14.23 20.84 22.92
C GLY A 102 13.75 22.23 22.50
N GLN A 103 13.71 22.53 21.20
CA GLN A 103 12.98 23.69 20.67
C GLN A 103 11.48 23.43 20.56
#